data_AF-A0A7K3HIQ6-F1
#
_entry.id   AF-A0A7K3HIQ6-F1
#
_cell.length_a   1.000
_cell.length_b   1.000
_cell.length_c   1.000
_cell.angle_alpha   90.00
_cell.angle_beta   90.00
_cell.angle_gamma   90.00
#
_symmetry.space_group_name_H-M   'P 1'
#
loop_
_entity.id
_entity.type
_entity.pdbx_description
1 polymer ?
#
loop_
_entity_poly.entity_id
_entity_poly.type
_entity_poly.pdbx_seq_one_letter_code
_entity_poly.pdbx_strand_id
1 'polypeptide(L)'
;MHAHRARFPEDSEPQGRLPSESAIPDDLAVALSAAVPLHIEELRDLDPEILASVAHTAAPVVGSHGDDLLFGGKHCAAAFNALARGLAAAALTAWGGVSFAGMHWCAEQGCSNPAAPHAALGPERRGDRRP
;
A
#
# COMPACT_ATOMS: atom_id res chain seq x y z
N MET A 1 7.63 65.32 -17.33
CA MET A 1 6.95 64.67 -16.20
C MET A 1 6.42 63.32 -16.65
N HIS A 2 6.90 62.28 -15.98
CA HIS A 2 6.43 60.88 -15.88
C HIS A 2 6.01 60.07 -17.11
N ALA A 3 6.94 59.17 -17.47
CA ALA A 3 6.63 57.84 -17.97
C ALA A 3 5.76 57.06 -16.97
N HIS A 4 4.73 56.36 -17.47
CA HIS A 4 4.09 55.27 -16.74
C HIS A 4 4.07 54.02 -17.63
N ARG A 5 5.06 53.16 -17.40
CA ARG A 5 5.17 51.81 -17.95
C ARG A 5 3.96 50.99 -17.54
N ALA A 6 3.43 50.22 -18.49
CA ALA A 6 2.64 49.03 -18.20
C ALA A 6 3.48 48.06 -17.36
N ARG A 7 2.90 47.54 -16.27
CA ARG A 7 3.43 46.43 -15.50
C ARG A 7 2.32 45.39 -15.44
N PHE A 8 2.34 44.47 -16.39
CA PHE A 8 1.73 43.15 -16.21
C PHE A 8 2.71 42.34 -15.35
N PRO A 9 2.29 41.75 -14.23
CA PRO A 9 3.10 40.72 -13.59
C PRO A 9 2.97 39.46 -14.45
N GLU A 10 3.97 39.25 -15.32
CA GLU A 10 4.49 37.92 -15.56
C GLU A 10 5.10 37.44 -14.24
N ASP A 11 4.77 36.21 -13.84
CA ASP A 11 5.45 35.34 -12.86
C ASP A 11 4.41 34.56 -12.06
N SER A 12 3.92 33.50 -12.69
CA SER A 12 3.46 32.32 -11.97
C SER A 12 4.09 31.14 -12.68
N GLU A 13 5.38 30.95 -12.37
CA GLU A 13 6.12 29.74 -12.69
C GLU A 13 5.26 28.52 -12.33
N PRO A 14 5.22 27.47 -13.18
CA PRO A 14 4.68 26.19 -12.75
C PRO A 14 5.55 25.74 -11.58
N GLN A 15 4.97 25.76 -10.38
CA GLN A 15 5.61 25.25 -9.18
C GLN A 15 6.10 23.84 -9.49
N GLY A 16 7.42 23.72 -9.64
CA GLY A 16 8.11 22.46 -9.73
C GLY A 16 7.75 21.66 -8.49
N ARG A 17 6.81 20.73 -8.64
CA ARG A 17 6.75 19.59 -7.74
C ARG A 17 8.08 18.88 -7.95
N LEU A 18 9.01 19.10 -7.04
CA LEU A 18 10.16 18.22 -6.88
C LEU A 18 9.60 16.79 -6.86
N PRO A 19 10.05 15.88 -7.74
CA PRO A 19 9.60 14.50 -7.67
C PRO A 19 9.92 14.03 -6.25
N SER A 20 8.89 13.61 -5.51
CA SER A 20 9.06 13.11 -4.15
C SER A 20 10.11 12.00 -4.19
N GLU A 21 11.21 12.22 -3.45
CA GLU A 21 12.30 11.25 -3.30
C GLU A 21 11.70 9.88 -2.94
N SER A 22 11.81 8.93 -3.87
CA SER A 22 11.32 7.54 -3.77
C SER A 22 9.79 7.32 -3.73
N ALA A 23 9.05 7.88 -4.68
CA ALA A 23 7.75 7.28 -5.05
C ALA A 23 8.01 6.01 -5.87
N ILE A 24 7.36 4.89 -5.51
CA ILE A 24 7.24 3.75 -6.43
C ILE A 24 6.62 4.22 -7.75
N PRO A 25 6.85 3.54 -8.88
CA PRO A 25 6.19 3.86 -10.13
C PRO A 25 4.67 4.01 -9.97
N ASP A 26 4.07 5.06 -10.56
CA ASP A 26 2.65 5.38 -10.39
C ASP A 26 1.74 4.22 -10.81
N ASP A 27 2.13 3.47 -11.82
CA ASP A 27 1.44 2.26 -12.30
C ASP A 27 1.48 1.13 -11.26
N LEU A 28 2.61 0.93 -10.57
CA LEU A 28 2.71 -0.02 -9.47
C LEU A 28 1.82 0.40 -8.29
N ALA A 29 1.78 1.69 -7.96
CA ALA A 29 0.89 2.21 -6.92
C ALA A 29 -0.59 1.97 -7.26
N VAL A 30 -1.00 2.30 -8.48
CA VAL A 30 -2.37 2.06 -8.98
C VAL A 30 -2.71 0.58 -8.95
N ALA A 31 -1.81 -0.29 -9.41
CA ALA A 31 -2.03 -1.74 -9.41
C ALA A 31 -2.18 -2.29 -7.99
N LEU A 32 -1.34 -1.86 -7.04
CA LEU A 32 -1.43 -2.27 -5.64
C LEU A 32 -2.72 -1.77 -4.97
N SER A 33 -3.17 -0.56 -5.30
CA SER A 33 -4.41 0.01 -4.75
C SER A 33 -5.64 -0.87 -5.03
N ALA A 34 -5.63 -1.64 -6.13
CA ALA A 34 -6.68 -2.57 -6.49
C ALA A 34 -6.39 -4.01 -6.02
N ALA A 35 -5.16 -4.48 -6.17
CA ALA A 35 -4.80 -5.88 -5.88
C ALA A 35 -4.78 -6.21 -4.38
N VAL A 36 -4.31 -5.29 -3.54
CA VAL A 36 -4.21 -5.55 -2.09
C VAL A 36 -5.60 -5.74 -1.46
N PRO A 37 -6.61 -4.88 -1.70
CA PRO A 37 -7.97 -5.12 -1.20
C PRO A 37 -8.57 -6.45 -1.67
N LEU A 38 -8.34 -6.84 -2.93
CA LEU A 38 -8.83 -8.12 -3.45
C LEU A 38 -8.23 -9.30 -2.64
N HIS A 39 -6.92 -9.28 -2.40
CA HIS A 39 -6.28 -10.32 -1.58
C HIS A 39 -6.68 -10.24 -0.10
N ILE A 40 -6.99 -9.06 0.44
CA ILE A 40 -7.53 -8.95 1.80
C ILE A 40 -8.85 -9.73 1.90
N GLU A 41 -9.76 -9.57 0.93
CA GLU A 41 -11.02 -10.33 0.92
C GLU A 41 -10.79 -11.83 0.76
N GLU A 42 -9.87 -12.26 -0.13
CA GLU A 42 -9.53 -13.68 -0.31
C GLU A 42 -8.95 -14.34 0.96
N LEU A 43 -8.18 -13.58 1.74
CA LEU A 43 -7.44 -14.08 2.90
C LEU A 43 -8.20 -13.86 4.22
N ARG A 44 -9.28 -13.09 4.23
CA ARG A 44 -9.93 -12.55 5.45
C ARG A 44 -10.33 -13.63 6.47
N ASP A 45 -10.75 -14.80 6.00
CA ASP A 45 -11.26 -15.88 6.86
C ASP A 45 -10.21 -16.96 7.16
N LEU A 46 -8.94 -16.75 6.78
CA LEU A 46 -7.86 -17.69 7.08
C LEU A 46 -7.32 -17.50 8.49
N ASP A 47 -6.81 -18.60 9.06
CA ASP A 47 -6.17 -18.57 10.36
C ASP A 47 -4.91 -17.67 10.37
N PRO A 48 -4.61 -16.98 11.49
CA PRO A 48 -3.44 -16.12 11.60
C PRO A 48 -2.11 -16.80 11.28
N GLU A 49 -1.98 -18.10 11.58
CA GLU A 49 -0.78 -18.88 11.25
C GLU A 49 -0.61 -19.06 9.73
N ILE A 50 -1.72 -19.24 9.01
CA ILE A 50 -1.72 -19.33 7.55
C ILE A 50 -1.38 -17.96 6.95
N LEU A 51 -1.93 -16.88 7.49
CA LEU A 51 -1.59 -15.51 7.08
C LEU A 51 -0.10 -15.21 7.29
N ALA A 52 0.45 -15.60 8.44
CA ALA A 52 1.88 -15.48 8.72
C ALA A 52 2.71 -16.29 7.71
N SER A 53 2.28 -17.50 7.36
CA SER A 53 2.94 -18.30 6.32
C SER A 53 2.88 -17.63 4.95
N VAL A 54 1.75 -17.02 4.57
CA VAL A 54 1.62 -16.28 3.30
C VAL A 54 2.63 -15.14 3.24
N ALA A 55 2.72 -14.33 4.30
CA ALA A 55 3.69 -13.25 4.38
C ALA A 55 5.15 -13.78 4.35
N HIS A 56 5.42 -14.86 5.06
CA HIS A 56 6.74 -15.50 5.11
C HIS A 56 7.19 -16.02 3.73
N THR A 57 6.28 -16.64 2.96
CA THR A 57 6.58 -17.12 1.60
C THR A 57 6.71 -15.99 0.59
N ALA A 58 5.99 -14.88 0.78
CA ALA A 58 6.09 -13.71 -0.10
C ALA A 58 7.45 -12.99 0.05
N ALA A 59 7.95 -12.85 1.27
CA ALA A 59 9.18 -12.11 1.57
C ALA A 59 10.40 -12.47 0.69
N PRO A 60 10.80 -13.75 0.52
CA PRO A 60 11.95 -14.09 -0.31
C PRO A 60 11.74 -13.82 -1.81
N VAL A 61 10.50 -13.93 -2.31
CA VAL A 61 10.19 -13.63 -3.72
C VAL A 61 10.34 -12.13 -3.96
N VAL A 62 9.78 -11.29 -3.08
CA VAL A 62 9.91 -9.83 -3.16
C VAL A 62 11.37 -9.41 -2.98
N GLY A 63 12.09 -10.01 -2.03
CA GLY A 63 13.51 -9.70 -1.80
C GLY A 63 14.42 -10.07 -2.97
N SER A 64 14.08 -11.12 -3.73
CA SER A 64 14.89 -11.60 -4.86
C SER A 64 14.54 -10.93 -6.20
N HIS A 65 13.33 -10.39 -6.33
CA HIS A 65 12.77 -9.90 -7.60
C HIS A 65 12.07 -8.54 -7.49
N GLY A 66 12.36 -7.77 -6.43
CA GLY A 66 11.77 -6.44 -6.24
C GLY A 66 12.24 -5.43 -7.29
N ASP A 67 13.43 -5.61 -7.85
CA ASP A 67 13.95 -4.83 -8.97
C ASP A 67 13.13 -5.03 -10.25
N ASP A 68 12.65 -6.25 -10.52
CA ASP A 68 11.73 -6.53 -11.65
C ASP A 68 10.42 -5.73 -11.55
N LEU A 69 10.01 -5.30 -10.35
CA LEU A 69 8.84 -4.44 -10.16
C LEU A 69 9.10 -2.98 -10.53
N LEU A 70 10.34 -2.51 -10.38
CA LEU A 70 10.72 -1.11 -10.59
C LEU A 70 11.22 -0.86 -12.00
N PHE A 71 11.92 -1.84 -12.59
CA PHE A 71 12.60 -1.69 -13.87
C PHE A 71 12.02 -2.60 -14.96
N GLY A 72 11.04 -3.43 -14.60
CA GLY A 72 10.52 -4.48 -15.47
C GLY A 72 11.46 -5.68 -15.52
N GLY A 73 10.87 -6.87 -15.63
CA GLY A 73 11.66 -8.10 -15.70
C GLY A 73 10.79 -9.34 -15.80
N LYS A 74 11.45 -10.48 -15.99
CA LYS A 74 10.78 -11.77 -16.26
C LYS A 74 9.91 -12.25 -15.08
N HIS A 75 10.22 -11.83 -13.86
CA HIS A 75 9.52 -12.25 -12.65
C HIS A 75 8.55 -11.20 -12.11
N CYS A 76 8.33 -10.11 -12.85
CA CYS A 76 7.49 -9.00 -12.42
C CYS A 76 6.10 -9.46 -11.94
N ALA A 77 5.43 -10.34 -12.68
CA ALA A 77 4.12 -10.87 -12.28
C ALA A 77 4.16 -11.69 -10.97
N ALA A 78 5.20 -12.51 -10.79
CA ALA A 78 5.38 -13.32 -9.59
C ALA A 78 5.72 -12.43 -8.37
N ALA A 79 6.62 -11.47 -8.56
CA ALA A 79 6.99 -10.49 -7.55
C ALA A 79 5.80 -9.60 -7.15
N PHE A 80 4.98 -9.19 -8.11
CA PHE A 80 3.81 -8.34 -7.88
C PHE A 80 2.77 -9.07 -7.04
N ASN A 81 2.42 -10.30 -7.44
CA ASN A 81 1.48 -11.13 -6.69
C ASN A 81 2.00 -11.45 -5.29
N ALA A 82 3.30 -11.73 -5.15
CA ALA A 82 3.90 -11.95 -3.84
C ALA A 82 3.81 -10.69 -2.97
N LEU A 83 4.13 -9.51 -3.51
CA LEU A 83 4.02 -8.24 -2.80
C LEU A 83 2.57 -7.96 -2.37
N ALA A 84 1.62 -8.05 -3.29
CA ALA A 84 0.22 -7.75 -3.02
C ALA A 84 -0.38 -8.71 -1.96
N ARG A 85 -0.11 -10.02 -2.07
CA ARG A 85 -0.56 -11.01 -1.08
C ARG A 85 0.13 -10.84 0.27
N GLY A 86 1.43 -10.54 0.27
CA GLY A 86 2.19 -10.27 1.49
C GLY A 86 1.67 -9.05 2.24
N LEU A 87 1.38 -7.96 1.53
CA LEU A 87 0.75 -6.76 2.09
C LEU A 87 -0.66 -7.06 2.63
N ALA A 88 -1.47 -7.84 1.90
CA ALA A 88 -2.79 -8.23 2.38
C ALA A 88 -2.73 -9.06 3.68
N ALA A 89 -1.84 -10.05 3.74
CA ALA A 89 -1.62 -10.84 4.96
C ALA A 89 -1.10 -9.98 6.12
N ALA A 90 -0.21 -9.03 5.86
CA ALA A 90 0.26 -8.07 6.85
C ALA A 90 -0.87 -7.15 7.33
N ALA A 91 -1.73 -6.65 6.44
CA ALA A 91 -2.87 -5.79 6.78
C ALA A 91 -3.88 -6.49 7.70
N LEU A 92 -4.03 -7.81 7.55
CA LEU A 92 -4.93 -8.63 8.37
C LEU A 92 -4.35 -9.02 9.74
N THR A 93 -3.02 -9.03 9.89
CA THR A 93 -2.34 -9.53 11.08
C THR A 93 -1.71 -8.44 11.94
N ALA A 94 -1.27 -7.34 11.33
CA ALA A 94 -0.69 -6.21 12.04
C ALA A 94 -1.77 -5.36 12.72
N TRP A 95 -1.55 -5.02 13.98
CA TRP A 95 -2.39 -4.03 14.64
C TRP A 95 -2.20 -2.68 13.94
N GLY A 96 -3.31 -2.10 13.50
CA GLY A 96 -3.30 -0.86 12.74
C GLY A 96 -3.04 -1.03 11.24
N GLY A 97 -2.98 -2.26 10.71
CA GLY A 97 -2.77 -2.52 9.29
C GLY A 97 -1.32 -2.33 8.82
N VAL A 98 -1.15 -2.13 7.51
CA VAL A 98 0.16 -1.95 6.86
C VAL A 98 0.16 -0.69 6.00
N SER A 99 1.28 0.02 6.01
CA SER A 99 1.51 1.16 5.11
C SER A 99 2.72 0.87 4.22
N PHE A 100 2.56 1.08 2.92
CA PHE A 100 3.62 0.92 1.95
C PHE A 100 3.41 1.91 0.81
N ALA A 101 4.50 2.56 0.39
CA ALA A 101 4.53 3.46 -0.74
C ALA A 101 3.42 4.54 -0.77
N GLY A 102 3.20 5.18 0.39
CA GLY A 102 2.19 6.25 0.54
C GLY A 102 0.75 5.75 0.62
N MET A 103 0.50 4.44 0.54
CA MET A 103 -0.81 3.82 0.72
C MET A 103 -0.91 3.12 2.07
N HIS A 104 -2.15 2.93 2.52
CA HIS A 104 -2.47 2.26 3.76
C HIS A 104 -3.58 1.24 3.54
N TRP A 105 -3.43 0.04 4.12
CA TRP A 105 -4.45 -1.00 4.12
C TRP A 105 -4.60 -1.60 5.51
N CYS A 106 -5.84 -1.86 5.92
CA CYS A 106 -6.16 -2.40 7.23
C CYS A 106 -7.30 -3.43 7.12
N ALA A 107 -7.37 -4.34 8.09
CA ALA A 107 -8.52 -5.23 8.27
C ALA A 107 -9.83 -4.47 8.55
N GLU A 108 -9.73 -3.26 9.12
CA GLU A 108 -10.87 -2.39 9.40
C GLU A 108 -11.20 -1.52 8.19
N GLN A 109 -12.44 -1.62 7.72
CA GLN A 109 -12.92 -0.85 6.58
C GLN A 109 -12.91 0.66 6.90
N GLY A 110 -12.39 1.47 5.97
CA GLY A 110 -12.33 2.92 6.14
C GLY A 110 -11.21 3.41 7.06
N CYS A 111 -10.33 2.53 7.56
CA CYS A 111 -9.13 2.97 8.25
C CYS A 111 -8.22 3.76 7.29
N SER A 112 -7.90 4.99 7.67
CA SER A 112 -7.11 5.91 6.84
C SER A 112 -5.62 5.91 7.17
N ASN A 113 -5.23 5.46 8.37
CA ASN A 113 -3.85 5.48 8.85
C ASN A 113 -3.66 4.57 10.07
N PRO A 114 -2.44 4.07 10.34
CA PRO A 114 -2.19 3.14 11.44
C PRO A 114 -2.36 3.73 12.84
N ALA A 115 -2.39 5.06 12.98
CA ALA A 115 -2.63 5.74 14.26
C ALA A 115 -4.13 6.00 14.51
N ALA A 116 -5.02 5.63 13.58
CA ALA A 116 -6.46 5.72 13.78
C ALA A 116 -6.90 4.84 14.97
N PRO A 117 -8.06 5.13 15.60
CA PRO A 117 -8.62 4.24 16.60
C PRO A 117 -8.98 2.91 15.94
N HIS A 118 -8.28 1.85 16.31
CA HIS A 118 -8.60 0.50 15.89
C HIS A 118 -9.35 -0.18 17.02
N ALA A 119 -10.42 -0.92 16.71
CA ALA A 119 -10.97 -1.85 17.68
C ALA A 119 -9.81 -2.75 18.13
N ALA A 120 -9.44 -2.67 19.41
CA ALA A 120 -8.34 -3.45 19.95
C ALA A 120 -8.53 -4.90 19.51
N LEU A 121 -7.43 -5.59 19.14
CA LEU A 121 -7.42 -7.03 18.92
C LEU A 121 -7.75 -7.71 20.27
N GLY A 122 -9.01 -7.65 20.67
CA GLY A 122 -9.54 -8.41 21.78
C GLY A 122 -9.61 -9.88 21.39
N PRO A 123 -9.53 -10.80 22.36
CA PRO A 123 -9.60 -12.25 22.11
C PRO A 123 -10.95 -12.74 21.53
N GLU A 124 -11.89 -11.85 21.20
CA GLU A 124 -13.29 -12.18 20.94
C GLU A 124 -13.60 -12.63 19.50
N ARG A 125 -12.65 -12.60 18.57
CA ARG A 125 -12.87 -13.21 17.23
C ARG A 125 -12.56 -14.71 17.17
N ARG A 126 -12.31 -15.38 18.30
CA ARG A 126 -12.02 -16.83 18.39
C ARG A 126 -13.24 -17.72 18.65
N GLY A 127 -14.48 -17.22 18.71
CA GLY A 127 -15.52 -18.04 19.34
C GLY A 127 -16.99 -17.93 18.99
N ASP A 128 -17.44 -17.16 17.99
CA ASP A 128 -18.90 -17.09 17.77
C ASP A 128 -19.36 -16.89 16.32
N ARG A 129 -18.97 -17.83 15.46
CA ARG A 129 -19.77 -18.16 14.27
C ARG A 129 -20.05 -19.66 14.27
N ARG A 130 -21.06 -20.07 15.02
CA ARG A 130 -21.80 -21.31 14.74
C ARG A 130 -22.92 -21.00 13.72
N PRO A 131 -23.35 -22.00 12.93
CA PRO A 131 -24.10 -21.83 11.69
C PRO A 131 -25.51 -21.26 11.88
#